data_AF-A0A955UQ11-F1
#
_entry.id   AF-A0A955UQ11-F1
#
_cell.length_a   1.000
_cell.length_b   1.000
_cell.length_c   1.000
_cell.angle_alpha   90.00
_cell.angle_beta   90.00
_cell.angle_gamma   90.00
#
_symmetry.space_group_name_H-M   'P 1'
#
loop_
_entity.id
_entity.type
_entity.pdbx_description
1 polymer ?
#
loop_
_entity_poly.entity_id
_entity_poly.type
_entity_poly.pdbx_seq_one_letter_code
_entity_poly.pdbx_strand_id
1 'polypeptide(L)' 'MPILDARHDDMHAVEADSAWSESYYFNAYDPDADAGFFTRIGVRPNEGTIDVMLACWLPGDRVAFLRAKRE' A
#
# COMPACT_ATOMS: atom_id res chain seq x y z
N MET A 1 -8.60 18.01 -15.41
CA MET A 1 -8.56 17.22 -14.17
C MET A 1 -8.48 18.19 -13.01
N PRO A 2 -9.27 18.03 -11.94
CA PRO A 2 -9.09 18.85 -10.74
C PRO A 2 -7.67 18.64 -10.19
N ILE A 3 -7.10 19.69 -9.61
CA ILE A 3 -5.82 19.60 -8.90
C ILE A 3 -6.07 18.78 -7.63
N LEU A 4 -5.40 17.64 -7.49
CA LEU A 4 -5.41 16.85 -6.25
C LEU A 4 -4.52 17.56 -5.22
N ASP A 5 -4.98 17.63 -3.97
CA ASP A 5 -4.22 18.12 -2.83
C ASP A 5 -4.15 17.00 -1.78
N ALA A 6 -3.15 17.05 -0.88
CA ALA A 6 -2.88 15.97 0.06
C ALA A 6 -4.05 15.65 1.02
N ARG A 7 -5.02 16.56 1.19
CA ARG A 7 -6.20 16.38 2.04
C ARG A 7 -7.34 15.69 1.31
N HIS A 8 -7.29 15.59 -0.03
CA HIS A 8 -8.29 14.87 -0.81
C HIS A 8 -8.18 13.34 -0.69
N ASP A 9 -7.26 12.84 0.14
CA ASP A 9 -7.17 11.43 0.52
C ASP A 9 -8.25 11.02 1.55
N ASP A 10 -8.99 11.99 2.11
CA ASP A 10 -10.11 11.80 3.06
C ASP A 10 -9.83 10.75 4.15
N MET A 11 -8.65 10.88 4.78
CA MET A 11 -8.17 9.95 5.81
C MET A 11 -9.17 9.76 6.95
N HIS A 12 -9.27 8.53 7.44
CA HIS A 12 -10.13 8.20 8.56
C HIS A 12 -9.57 8.80 9.86
N ALA A 13 -10.47 9.10 10.79
CA ALA A 13 -10.06 9.42 12.16
C ALA A 13 -9.38 8.19 12.79
N VAL A 14 -8.30 8.42 13.52
CA VAL A 14 -7.61 7.36 14.27
C VAL A 14 -8.53 6.85 15.38
N GLU A 15 -8.76 5.53 15.41
CA GLU A 15 -9.55 4.89 16.46
C GLU A 15 -8.67 4.30 17.58
N ALA A 16 -9.29 3.88 18.68
CA ALA A 16 -8.58 3.47 19.89
C ALA A 16 -7.98 2.05 19.83
N ASP A 17 -8.32 1.23 18.83
CA ASP A 17 -7.75 -0.12 18.72
C ASP A 17 -6.25 -0.03 18.47
N SER A 18 -5.44 -0.74 19.27
CA SER A 18 -3.99 -0.77 19.09
C SER A 18 -3.61 -1.21 17.68
N ALA A 19 -4.38 -2.11 17.06
CA ALA A 19 -4.10 -2.64 15.74
C ALA A 19 -4.66 -1.77 14.59
N TRP A 20 -5.30 -0.62 14.90
CA TRP A 20 -5.87 0.28 13.91
C TRP A 20 -4.81 0.70 12.87
N SER A 21 -5.22 0.73 11.60
CA SER A 21 -4.33 1.01 10.48
C SER A 21 -5.08 1.72 9.36
N GLU A 22 -4.66 2.93 9.03
CA GLU A 22 -5.03 3.52 7.74
C GLU A 22 -4.29 2.74 6.65
N SER A 23 -5.03 2.08 5.77
CA SER A 23 -4.48 1.07 4.87
C SER A 23 -4.66 1.50 3.42
N TYR A 24 -3.55 1.79 2.75
CA TYR A 24 -3.54 2.10 1.33
C TYR A 24 -3.27 0.83 0.52
N TYR A 25 -4.04 0.66 -0.54
CA TYR A 25 -3.86 -0.41 -1.51
C TYR A 25 -3.69 0.19 -2.90
N PHE A 26 -2.62 -0.20 -3.58
CA PHE A 26 -2.44 0.13 -4.99
C PHE A 26 -2.12 -1.15 -5.74
N ASN A 27 -2.75 -1.31 -6.90
CA ASN A 27 -2.48 -2.43 -7.78
C ASN A 27 -2.63 -2.00 -9.22
N ALA A 28 -1.85 -2.64 -10.08
CA ALA A 28 -1.95 -2.52 -11.52
C ALA A 28 -1.46 -3.82 -12.16
N TYR A 29 -1.97 -4.12 -13.33
CA TYR A 29 -1.47 -5.22 -14.15
C TYR A 29 -1.56 -4.82 -15.62
N ASP A 30 -0.48 -5.08 -16.35
CA ASP A 30 -0.34 -4.86 -17.78
C ASP A 30 -0.25 -6.23 -18.47
N PRO A 31 -1.26 -6.62 -19.26
CA PRO A 31 -1.27 -7.90 -19.95
C PRO A 31 -0.28 -7.95 -21.14
N ASP A 32 0.08 -6.82 -21.74
CA ASP A 32 1.04 -6.79 -22.85
C ASP A 32 2.47 -7.03 -22.33
N ALA A 33 2.76 -6.50 -21.14
CA ALA A 33 4.03 -6.72 -20.47
C ALA A 33 4.09 -8.00 -19.63
N ASP A 34 2.95 -8.65 -19.36
CA ASP A 34 2.82 -9.73 -18.35
C ASP A 34 3.46 -9.35 -17.01
N ALA A 35 3.13 -8.15 -16.53
CA ALA A 35 3.72 -7.59 -15.33
C ALA A 35 2.70 -6.79 -14.54
N GLY A 36 2.86 -6.75 -13.23
CA GLY A 36 1.98 -5.98 -12.38
C GLY A 36 2.43 -5.97 -10.94
N PHE A 37 1.67 -5.29 -10.09
CA PHE A 37 1.95 -5.27 -8.67
C PHE A 37 0.70 -5.15 -7.82
N PHE A 38 0.87 -5.52 -6.57
CA PHE A 38 -0.05 -5.27 -5.48
C PHE A 38 0.77 -4.75 -4.31
N THR A 39 0.36 -3.62 -3.73
CA THR A 39 0.95 -3.11 -2.49
C THR A 39 -0.11 -2.88 -1.43
N ARG A 40 0.26 -3.13 -0.18
CA ARG A 40 -0.44 -2.68 1.01
C ARG A 40 0.52 -1.84 1.84
N ILE A 41 0.09 -0.64 2.20
CA ILE A 41 0.80 0.24 3.15
C ILE A 41 -0.14 0.46 4.33
N GLY A 42 0.22 -0.05 5.50
CA GLY A 42 -0.50 0.20 6.75
C GLY A 42 0.19 1.27 7.57
N VAL A 43 -0.41 2.45 7.67
CA VAL A 43 0.01 3.50 8.61
C VAL A 43 -0.64 3.20 9.95
N ARG A 44 0.18 2.90 10.97
CA ARG A 44 -0.25 2.37 12.27
C ARG A 44 0.15 3.35 13.38
N PRO A 45 -0.58 4.48 13.54
CA PRO A 45 -0.20 5.54 14.47
C PRO A 45 -0.15 5.08 15.93
N ASN A 46 -1.04 4.16 16.34
CA ASN A 46 -1.08 3.63 17.70
C ASN A 46 0.11 2.72 18.04
N GLU A 47 0.75 2.15 17.02
CA GLU A 47 1.97 1.34 17.16
C GLU A 47 3.24 2.11 16.77
N GLY A 48 3.10 3.30 16.20
CA GLY A 48 4.22 4.14 15.75
C GLY A 48 4.90 3.62 14.47
N THR A 49 4.26 2.76 13.69
CA THR A 49 4.90 2.09 12.55
C THR A 49 4.21 2.35 11.22
N ILE A 50 4.95 2.11 10.13
CA ILE A 50 4.39 1.94 8.79
C ILE A 50 4.83 0.59 8.25
N ASP A 51 3.87 -0.29 7.98
CA ASP A 51 4.12 -1.62 7.44
C ASP A 51 3.81 -1.64 5.94
N VAL A 52 4.78 -2.05 5.13
CA VAL A 52 4.66 -2.11 3.67
C VAL A 52 4.86 -3.54 3.19
N MET A 53 3.97 -3.99 2.31
CA MET A 53 4.15 -5.20 1.52
C MET A 53 3.93 -4.88 0.05
N LEU A 54 4.83 -5.33 -0.82
CA LEU A 54 4.71 -5.27 -2.27
C LEU A 54 4.91 -6.67 -2.84
N ALA A 55 3.95 -7.14 -3.63
CA ALA A 55 4.08 -8.29 -4.51
C ALA A 55 4.15 -7.76 -5.95
N CYS A 56 5.18 -8.17 -6.70
CA CYS A 56 5.39 -7.78 -8.08
C CYS A 56 5.38 -9.02 -8.96
N TRP A 57 4.41 -9.11 -9.87
CA TRP A 57 4.38 -10.11 -10.93
C TRP A 57 5.38 -9.70 -12.00
N LEU A 58 6.30 -10.62 -12.28
CA LEU A 58 7.33 -10.49 -13.29
C LEU A 58 6.99 -11.43 -14.45
N PRO A 59 7.38 -11.08 -15.68
CA PRO A 59 7.09 -11.92 -16.84
C PRO A 59 7.62 -13.35 -16.68
N GLY A 60 6.85 -14.30 -17.20
CA GLY A 60 7.21 -15.71 -17.19
C GLY A 60 7.02 -16.36 -15.81
N ASP A 61 5.82 -16.21 -15.25
CA ASP A 61 5.33 -16.91 -14.05
C ASP A 61 6.14 -16.68 -12.76
N ARG A 62 6.75 -15.50 -12.61
CA ARG A 62 7.57 -15.17 -11.43
C ARG A 62 6.91 -14.11 -10.58
N VAL A 63 7.16 -14.16 -9.28
CA VAL A 63 6.71 -13.13 -8.33
C VAL A 63 7.87 -12.74 -7.42
N ALA A 64 8.10 -11.44 -7.28
CA ALA A 64 9.00 -10.86 -6.29
C ALA A 64 8.20 -10.27 -5.12
N PHE A 65 8.71 -10.43 -3.91
CA PHE A 65 8.11 -9.86 -2.70
C PHE A 65 9.07 -8.91 -2.01
N LEU A 66 8.54 -7.77 -1.58
CA LEU A 66 9.21 -6.83 -0.68
C LEU A 66 8.35 -6.65 0.56
N ARG A 67 8.99 -6.68 1.72
CA ARG A 67 8.41 -6.28 3.00
C ARG A 67 9.31 -5.23 3.63
N ALA A 68 8.72 -4.16 4.12
CA ALA A 68 9.43 -3.12 4.84
C ALA A 68 8.60 -2.68 6.04
N LYS A 69 9.30 -2.28 7.10
CA LYS A 69 8.70 -1.67 8.28
C LYS A 69 9.49 -0.42 8.60
N ARG A 70 8.79 0.70 8.79
CA ARG A 70 9.36 1.94 9.32
C ARG A 70 8.88 2.13 10.74
N GLU A 71 9.80 2.53 11.61
CA GLU A 71 9.56 2.93 13.00
C GLU A 71 9.80 4.43 13.17
#